data_AF-Q2L292-F1
#
_entry.id   AF-Q2L292-F1
#
_cell.length_a   1.000
_cell.length_b   1.000
_cell.length_c   1.000
_cell.angle_alpha   90.00
_cell.angle_beta   90.00
_cell.angle_gamma   90.00
#
_symmetry.space_group_name_H-M   'P 1'
#
loop_
_entity.id
_entity.type
_entity.pdbx_description
1 polymer ?
#
loop_
_entity_poly.entity_id
_entity_poly.type
_entity_poly.pdbx_seq_one_letter_code
_entity_poly.pdbx_strand_id
1 'polypeptide(L)'
;MEIKELPQPPSRSDPESFPERADAFLAALPEFAAQLNALAQRVGADKEVTSRGSASAASSEQAATAQALAAQQANAAAQTSANLAEQSAGYVQRAQSQIQAMLTQSTATLEQLQGVAQEGEQKWQQILDVARNASAAVSPGTYTKLTVDAKGWVIKGESLTDADLPNVTQGKVIGLSKALDSKASSIHTHEIAQVDGLQSALNGKAATHHTHDWSQITGTPNSLGVGQTWQSVGRAANTTYTNTTGKPIMVHVQSSGDGSVTVASITINGQTLTSQSYNGRTASISAIVPNGMAYQVGGRPSMTVRELR
;
A
#
# COMPACT_ATOMS: atom_id res chain seq x y z
N MET A 1 140.31 -26.32 33.81
CA MET A 1 141.60 -25.74 33.40
C MET A 1 142.42 -25.63 34.67
N GLU A 2 143.59 -26.22 34.67
CA GLU A 2 144.49 -26.18 35.82
C GLU A 2 145.47 -25.03 35.56
N ILE A 3 145.54 -24.06 36.47
CA ILE A 3 146.55 -23.00 36.39
C ILE A 3 147.87 -23.64 36.78
N LYS A 4 148.84 -23.64 35.87
CA LYS A 4 150.16 -24.18 36.16
C LYS A 4 150.87 -23.24 37.13
N GLU A 5 151.35 -23.78 38.24
CA GLU A 5 152.09 -23.00 39.22
C GLU A 5 153.33 -22.38 38.58
N LEU A 6 153.62 -21.12 38.93
CA LEU A 6 154.85 -20.48 38.51
C LEU A 6 156.04 -21.23 39.12
N PRO A 7 157.14 -21.44 38.37
CA PRO A 7 158.37 -21.97 38.94
C PRO A 7 158.88 -21.04 40.06
N GLN A 8 159.76 -21.55 40.92
CA GLN A 8 160.25 -20.76 42.05
C GLN A 8 160.88 -19.44 41.57
N PRO A 9 160.51 -18.29 42.15
CA PRO A 9 161.03 -17.00 41.72
C PRO A 9 162.54 -16.91 41.96
N PRO A 10 163.28 -16.16 41.12
CA PRO A 10 164.71 -15.95 41.33
C PRO A 10 164.94 -15.20 42.65
N SER A 11 165.91 -15.66 43.44
CA SER A 11 166.19 -15.13 44.78
C SER A 11 167.61 -14.61 44.87
N ARG A 12 167.77 -13.39 45.40
CA ARG A 12 169.10 -12.78 45.64
C ARG A 12 169.96 -13.57 46.64
N SER A 13 169.38 -14.52 47.35
CA SER A 13 170.07 -15.43 48.27
C SER A 13 170.73 -16.63 47.56
N ASP A 14 170.40 -16.90 46.29
CA ASP A 14 170.98 -17.97 45.46
C ASP A 14 171.42 -17.40 44.10
N PRO A 15 172.60 -16.73 44.04
CA PRO A 15 173.03 -15.98 42.86
C PRO A 15 173.48 -16.84 41.69
N GLU A 16 173.91 -18.10 41.90
CA GLU A 16 174.36 -18.98 40.81
C GLU A 16 173.19 -19.47 39.96
N SER A 17 172.07 -19.85 40.59
CA SER A 17 170.87 -20.31 39.90
C SER A 17 169.95 -19.16 39.46
N PHE A 18 170.28 -17.91 39.82
CA PHE A 18 169.42 -16.74 39.61
C PHE A 18 169.07 -16.51 38.13
N PRO A 19 170.00 -16.55 37.16
CA PRO A 19 169.69 -16.28 35.75
C PRO A 19 168.75 -17.33 35.16
N GLU A 20 169.01 -18.61 35.41
CA GLU A 20 168.20 -19.72 34.89
C GLU A 20 166.79 -19.73 35.49
N ARG A 21 166.67 -19.47 36.80
CA ARG A 21 165.38 -19.31 37.47
C ARG A 21 164.66 -18.05 37.01
N ALA A 22 165.38 -16.96 36.76
CA ALA A 22 164.80 -15.72 36.23
C ALA A 22 164.25 -15.94 34.82
N ASP A 23 165.01 -16.57 33.93
CA ASP A 23 164.56 -16.88 32.57
C ASP A 23 163.37 -17.85 32.56
N ALA A 24 163.41 -18.91 33.38
CA ALA A 24 162.29 -19.85 33.51
C ALA A 24 161.03 -19.21 34.10
N PHE A 25 161.19 -18.34 35.10
CA PHE A 25 160.08 -17.59 35.71
C PHE A 25 159.48 -16.59 34.70
N LEU A 26 160.32 -15.79 34.04
CA LEU A 26 159.89 -14.81 33.05
C LEU A 26 159.27 -15.48 31.82
N ALA A 27 159.77 -16.64 31.39
CA ALA A 27 159.20 -17.43 30.29
C ALA A 27 157.83 -18.03 30.64
N ALA A 28 157.58 -18.33 31.92
CA ALA A 28 156.29 -18.86 32.38
C ALA A 28 155.21 -17.78 32.60
N LEU A 29 155.59 -16.51 32.80
CA LEU A 29 154.64 -15.41 33.06
C LEU A 29 153.59 -15.20 31.94
N PRO A 30 153.93 -15.19 30.63
CA PRO A 30 152.95 -15.04 29.57
C PRO A 30 151.91 -16.17 29.55
N GLU A 31 152.35 -17.41 29.78
CA GLU A 31 151.46 -18.57 29.84
C GLU A 31 150.55 -18.50 31.06
N PHE A 32 151.09 -18.16 32.22
CA PHE A 32 150.31 -17.95 33.45
C PHE A 32 149.28 -16.82 33.29
N ALA A 33 149.66 -15.69 32.68
CA ALA A 33 148.73 -14.58 32.39
C ALA A 33 147.64 -14.98 31.39
N ALA A 34 147.98 -15.77 30.36
CA ALA A 34 146.99 -16.30 29.41
C ALA A 34 146.00 -17.26 30.10
N GLN A 35 146.48 -18.15 30.97
CA GLN A 35 145.65 -19.06 31.75
C GLN A 35 144.73 -18.31 32.73
N LEU A 36 145.24 -17.28 33.42
CA LEU A 36 144.44 -16.41 34.28
C LEU A 36 143.35 -15.66 33.50
N ASN A 37 143.69 -15.08 32.34
CA ASN A 37 142.73 -14.39 31.49
C ASN A 37 141.67 -15.35 30.92
N ALA A 38 142.07 -16.57 30.52
CA ALA A 38 141.15 -17.61 30.07
C ALA A 38 140.21 -18.08 31.20
N LEU A 39 140.71 -18.19 32.43
CA LEU A 39 139.88 -18.49 33.59
C LEU A 39 138.89 -17.34 33.86
N ALA A 40 139.33 -16.08 33.83
CA ALA A 40 138.46 -14.93 34.01
C ALA A 40 137.36 -14.86 32.94
N GLN A 41 137.71 -15.12 31.68
CA GLN A 41 136.74 -15.22 30.57
C GLN A 41 135.75 -16.36 30.81
N ARG A 42 136.21 -17.53 31.25
CA ARG A 42 135.33 -18.68 31.52
C ARG A 42 134.41 -18.44 32.71
N VAL A 43 134.92 -17.90 33.81
CA VAL A 43 134.09 -17.50 34.97
C VAL A 43 133.07 -16.43 34.54
N GLY A 44 133.45 -15.50 33.67
CA GLY A 44 132.52 -14.54 33.05
C GLY A 44 131.42 -15.23 32.24
N ALA A 45 131.79 -16.15 31.35
CA ALA A 45 130.84 -16.93 30.55
C ALA A 45 129.92 -17.81 31.42
N ASP A 46 130.45 -18.48 32.44
CA ASP A 46 129.68 -19.31 33.37
C ASP A 46 128.69 -18.45 34.20
N LYS A 47 129.09 -17.23 34.58
CA LYS A 47 128.21 -16.25 35.23
C LYS A 47 127.08 -15.78 34.29
N GLU A 48 127.39 -15.52 33.03
CA GLU A 48 126.38 -15.17 32.02
C GLU A 48 125.41 -16.33 31.76
N VAL A 49 125.91 -17.57 31.64
CA VAL A 49 125.08 -18.79 31.50
C VAL A 49 124.16 -18.93 32.71
N THR A 50 124.67 -18.75 33.91
CA THR A 50 123.87 -18.80 35.15
C THR A 50 122.80 -17.71 35.17
N SER A 51 123.15 -16.47 34.79
CA SER A 51 122.21 -15.35 34.69
C SER A 51 121.08 -15.62 33.68
N ARG A 52 121.43 -16.14 32.50
CA ARG A 52 120.45 -16.56 31.48
C ARG A 52 119.57 -17.70 31.97
N GLY A 53 120.13 -18.66 32.70
CA GLY A 53 119.39 -19.74 33.37
C GLY A 53 118.36 -19.19 34.35
N SER A 54 118.76 -18.31 35.26
CA SER A 54 117.85 -17.66 36.23
C SER A 54 116.75 -16.84 35.55
N ALA A 55 117.09 -16.09 34.49
CA ALA A 55 116.11 -15.34 33.71
C ALA A 55 115.09 -16.27 33.03
N SER A 56 115.55 -17.39 32.44
CA SER A 56 114.67 -18.37 31.82
C SER A 56 113.75 -19.07 32.83
N ALA A 57 114.25 -19.33 34.04
CA ALA A 57 113.46 -19.89 35.14
C ALA A 57 112.37 -18.89 35.59
N ALA A 58 112.73 -17.62 35.77
CA ALA A 58 111.77 -16.57 36.11
C ALA A 58 110.69 -16.38 35.03
N SER A 59 111.05 -16.39 33.75
CA SER A 59 110.09 -16.36 32.65
C SER A 59 109.17 -17.60 32.64
N SER A 60 109.71 -18.77 32.98
CA SER A 60 108.92 -20.01 33.07
C SER A 60 107.93 -19.96 34.24
N GLU A 61 108.34 -19.42 35.38
CA GLU A 61 107.46 -19.19 36.54
C GLU A 61 106.33 -18.19 36.22
N GLN A 62 106.66 -17.09 35.54
CA GLN A 62 105.66 -16.12 35.06
C GLN A 62 104.67 -16.76 34.08
N ALA A 63 105.16 -17.57 33.13
CA ALA A 63 104.30 -18.29 32.18
C ALA A 63 103.39 -19.31 32.89
N ALA A 64 103.92 -20.07 33.85
CA ALA A 64 103.13 -21.00 34.66
C ALA A 64 102.03 -20.28 35.46
N THR A 65 102.36 -19.12 36.04
CA THR A 65 101.41 -18.28 36.78
C THR A 65 100.31 -17.73 35.85
N ALA A 66 100.67 -17.23 34.67
CA ALA A 66 99.72 -16.74 33.68
C ALA A 66 98.77 -17.85 33.22
N GLN A 67 99.29 -19.06 33.01
CA GLN A 67 98.50 -20.21 32.61
C GLN A 67 97.56 -20.70 33.73
N ALA A 68 98.00 -20.66 34.99
CA ALA A 68 97.14 -20.94 36.13
C ALA A 68 96.00 -19.92 36.26
N LEU A 69 96.27 -18.63 36.05
CA LEU A 69 95.24 -17.58 36.06
C LEU A 69 94.24 -17.76 34.92
N ALA A 70 94.71 -18.07 33.72
CA ALA A 70 93.83 -18.35 32.57
C ALA A 70 92.91 -19.55 32.84
N ALA A 71 93.42 -20.61 33.49
CA ALA A 71 92.62 -21.76 33.89
C ALA A 71 91.55 -21.39 34.94
N GLN A 72 91.89 -20.55 35.92
CA GLN A 72 90.92 -20.05 36.90
C GLN A 72 89.81 -19.22 36.25
N GLN A 73 90.16 -18.33 35.31
CA GLN A 73 89.20 -17.52 34.58
C GLN A 73 88.27 -18.39 33.70
N ALA A 74 88.82 -19.40 33.03
CA ALA A 74 88.04 -20.35 32.24
C ALA A 74 87.05 -21.13 33.12
N ASN A 75 87.47 -21.56 34.31
CA ASN A 75 86.62 -22.26 35.26
C ASN A 75 85.48 -21.36 35.80
N ALA A 76 85.77 -20.09 36.10
CA ALA A 76 84.77 -19.12 36.52
C ALA A 76 83.74 -18.80 35.41
N ALA A 77 84.19 -18.69 34.16
CA ALA A 77 83.32 -18.52 33.01
C ALA A 77 82.41 -19.74 32.79
N ALA A 78 82.94 -20.95 32.96
CA ALA A 78 82.18 -22.20 32.88
C ALA A 78 81.12 -22.32 33.99
N GLN A 79 81.43 -21.89 35.22
CA GLN A 79 80.46 -21.84 36.31
C GLN A 79 79.35 -20.81 36.04
N THR A 80 79.72 -19.65 35.49
CA THR A 80 78.75 -18.61 35.14
C THR A 80 77.79 -19.09 34.06
N SER A 81 78.30 -19.76 33.02
CA SER A 81 77.47 -20.32 31.95
C SER A 81 76.59 -21.47 32.44
N ALA A 82 77.09 -22.33 33.33
CA ALA A 82 76.29 -23.37 33.97
C ALA A 82 75.11 -22.77 34.78
N ASN A 83 75.37 -21.75 35.61
CA ASN A 83 74.34 -21.08 36.40
C ASN A 83 73.28 -20.40 35.51
N LEU A 84 73.70 -19.76 34.42
CA LEU A 84 72.78 -19.16 33.43
C LEU A 84 71.92 -20.23 32.75
N ALA A 85 72.51 -21.38 32.39
CA ALA A 85 71.79 -22.49 31.81
C ALA A 85 70.75 -23.06 32.79
N GLU A 86 71.10 -23.25 34.06
CA GLU A 86 70.16 -23.69 35.10
C GLU A 86 69.00 -22.71 35.29
N GLN A 87 69.28 -21.40 35.36
CA GLN A 87 68.22 -20.39 35.42
C GLN A 87 67.30 -20.44 34.20
N SER A 88 67.88 -20.56 33.00
CA SER A 88 67.11 -20.67 31.76
C SER A 88 66.21 -21.91 31.73
N ALA A 89 66.71 -23.06 32.21
CA ALA A 89 65.94 -24.28 32.35
C ALA A 89 64.78 -24.09 33.35
N GLY A 90 65.03 -23.40 34.47
CA GLY A 90 63.99 -23.07 35.45
C GLY A 90 62.93 -22.09 34.92
N TYR A 91 63.28 -21.15 34.04
CA TYR A 91 62.30 -20.31 33.35
C TYR A 91 61.45 -21.13 32.37
N VAL A 92 62.06 -22.03 31.59
CA VAL A 92 61.35 -22.90 30.65
C VAL A 92 60.38 -23.83 31.36
N GLN A 93 60.79 -24.46 32.46
CA GLN A 93 59.92 -25.35 33.24
C GLN A 93 58.71 -24.61 33.83
N ARG A 94 58.92 -23.40 34.37
CA ARG A 94 57.81 -22.57 34.89
C ARG A 94 56.85 -22.15 33.78
N ALA A 95 57.36 -21.74 32.62
CA ALA A 95 56.54 -21.40 31.46
C ALA A 95 55.72 -22.62 30.97
N GLN A 96 56.34 -23.80 30.87
CA GLN A 96 55.64 -25.04 30.52
C GLN A 96 54.53 -25.37 31.51
N SER A 97 54.78 -25.23 32.80
CA SER A 97 53.80 -25.50 33.86
C SER A 97 52.61 -24.53 33.80
N GLN A 98 52.87 -23.24 33.56
CA GLN A 98 51.83 -22.24 33.37
C GLN A 98 51.00 -22.49 32.11
N ILE A 99 51.64 -22.84 30.99
CA ILE A 99 50.95 -23.18 29.73
C ILE A 99 50.06 -24.41 29.94
N GLN A 100 50.56 -25.45 30.61
CA GLN A 100 49.77 -26.66 30.86
C GLN A 100 48.57 -26.38 31.77
N ALA A 101 48.74 -25.54 32.79
CA ALA A 101 47.64 -25.11 33.65
C ALA A 101 46.57 -24.32 32.87
N MET A 102 46.99 -23.39 32.01
CA MET A 102 46.08 -22.64 31.13
C MET A 102 45.35 -23.56 30.15
N LEU A 103 46.05 -24.54 29.55
CA LEU A 103 45.46 -25.49 28.62
C LEU A 103 44.42 -26.39 29.32
N THR A 104 44.72 -26.82 30.54
CA THR A 104 43.80 -27.62 31.36
C THR A 104 42.55 -26.81 31.70
N GLN A 105 42.72 -25.56 32.12
CA GLN A 105 41.60 -24.67 32.43
C GLN A 105 40.75 -24.34 31.20
N SER A 106 41.37 -24.08 30.04
CA SER A 106 40.65 -23.79 28.79
C SER A 106 39.87 -24.99 28.28
N THR A 107 40.43 -26.19 28.42
CA THR A 107 39.76 -27.44 28.04
C THR A 107 38.54 -27.69 28.94
N ALA A 108 38.68 -27.55 30.25
CA ALA A 108 37.57 -27.71 31.19
C ALA A 108 36.45 -26.68 30.96
N THR A 109 36.79 -25.43 30.64
CA THR A 109 35.77 -24.41 30.29
C THR A 109 35.08 -24.72 28.97
N LEU A 110 35.80 -25.25 27.98
CA LEU A 110 35.18 -25.68 26.72
C LEU A 110 34.19 -26.83 26.94
N GLU A 111 34.57 -27.82 27.75
CA GLU A 111 33.69 -28.94 28.11
C GLU A 111 32.42 -28.46 28.83
N GLN A 112 32.55 -27.50 29.75
CA GLN A 112 31.40 -26.89 30.42
C GLN A 112 30.46 -26.15 29.45
N LEU A 113 31.02 -25.36 28.52
CA LEU A 113 30.23 -24.65 27.51
C LEU A 113 29.49 -25.62 26.57
N GLN A 114 30.15 -26.70 26.17
CA GLN A 114 29.53 -27.76 25.38
C GLN A 114 28.39 -28.45 26.15
N GLY A 115 28.58 -28.72 27.45
CA GLY A 115 27.53 -29.26 28.32
C GLY A 115 26.31 -28.36 28.41
N VAL A 116 26.50 -27.06 28.68
CA VAL A 116 25.40 -26.08 28.73
C VAL A 116 24.65 -25.99 27.40
N ALA A 117 25.37 -26.02 26.26
CA ALA A 117 24.75 -26.01 24.95
C ALA A 117 23.90 -27.26 24.69
N GLN A 118 24.40 -28.45 25.06
CA GLN A 118 23.65 -29.70 24.93
C GLN A 118 22.42 -29.74 25.83
N GLU A 119 22.54 -29.30 27.09
CA GLU A 119 21.41 -29.18 28.00
C GLU A 119 20.36 -28.18 27.50
N GLY A 120 20.80 -27.06 26.92
CA GLY A 120 19.93 -26.06 26.30
C GLY A 120 19.12 -26.65 25.15
N GLU A 121 19.77 -27.38 24.24
CA GLU A 121 19.12 -28.07 23.13
C GLU A 121 18.10 -29.11 23.64
N GLN A 122 18.47 -29.95 24.61
CA GLN A 122 17.57 -30.93 25.19
C GLN A 122 16.33 -30.29 25.83
N LYS A 123 16.53 -29.21 26.61
CA LYS A 123 15.42 -28.46 27.22
C LYS A 123 14.53 -27.82 26.16
N TRP A 124 15.11 -27.28 25.08
CA TRP A 124 14.34 -26.72 23.98
C TRP A 124 13.47 -27.77 23.29
N GLN A 125 14.02 -28.96 23.02
CA GLN A 125 13.26 -30.07 22.46
C GLN A 125 12.13 -30.53 23.40
N GLN A 126 12.39 -30.62 24.71
CA GLN A 126 11.35 -30.94 25.70
C GLN A 126 10.22 -29.89 25.70
N ILE A 127 10.56 -28.60 25.62
CA ILE A 127 9.55 -27.52 25.55
C ILE A 127 8.76 -27.62 24.26
N LEU A 128 9.42 -27.87 23.12
CA LEU A 128 8.75 -28.08 21.84
C LEU A 128 7.80 -29.27 21.90
N ASP A 129 8.21 -30.38 22.51
CA ASP A 129 7.36 -31.55 22.68
C ASP A 129 6.18 -31.27 23.60
N VAL A 130 6.38 -30.58 24.72
CA VAL A 130 5.29 -30.13 25.60
C VAL A 130 4.33 -29.22 24.83
N ALA A 131 4.83 -28.21 24.11
CA ALA A 131 4.01 -27.30 23.33
C ALA A 131 3.21 -28.03 22.24
N ARG A 132 3.85 -28.97 21.53
CA ARG A 132 3.20 -29.81 20.52
C ARG A 132 2.19 -30.78 21.12
N ASN A 133 2.36 -31.22 22.36
CA ASN A 133 1.48 -32.22 22.99
C ASN A 133 0.45 -31.60 23.95
N ALA A 134 0.51 -30.29 24.22
CA ALA A 134 -0.41 -29.58 25.12
C ALA A 134 -1.79 -29.31 24.50
N SER A 135 -1.94 -29.40 23.18
CA SER A 135 -3.24 -29.23 22.53
C SER A 135 -4.02 -30.55 22.47
N ALA A 136 -5.31 -30.50 22.84
CA ALA A 136 -6.23 -31.61 22.64
C ALA A 136 -6.30 -31.96 21.15
N ALA A 137 -6.46 -33.26 20.83
CA ALA A 137 -6.55 -33.72 19.45
C ALA A 137 -7.65 -32.97 18.71
N VAL A 138 -7.25 -32.11 17.77
CA VAL A 138 -8.16 -31.39 16.88
C VAL A 138 -8.23 -32.22 15.62
N SER A 139 -9.43 -32.39 15.04
CA SER A 139 -9.55 -33.14 13.79
C SER A 139 -8.74 -32.41 12.71
N PRO A 140 -7.65 -33.01 12.18
CA PRO A 140 -6.85 -32.35 11.17
C PRO A 140 -7.73 -32.08 9.94
N GLY A 141 -7.54 -30.91 9.32
CA GLY A 141 -8.41 -30.51 8.23
C GLY A 141 -8.05 -29.16 7.63
N THR A 142 -8.69 -28.88 6.49
CA THR A 142 -8.65 -27.59 5.84
C THR A 142 -9.80 -26.74 6.37
N TYR A 143 -9.46 -25.71 7.13
CA TYR A 143 -10.29 -24.56 7.43
C TYR A 143 -10.20 -23.59 6.25
N THR A 144 -11.05 -22.57 6.18
CA THR A 144 -11.00 -21.60 5.07
C THR A 144 -9.58 -21.07 4.92
N LYS A 145 -8.92 -21.49 3.83
CA LYS A 145 -7.52 -21.21 3.47
C LYS A 145 -6.44 -21.64 4.46
N LEU A 146 -6.75 -22.31 5.57
CA LEU A 146 -5.76 -22.78 6.53
C LEU A 146 -5.80 -24.30 6.62
N THR A 147 -4.64 -24.93 6.63
CA THR A 147 -4.52 -26.34 6.97
C THR A 147 -3.86 -26.44 8.32
N VAL A 148 -4.45 -27.24 9.22
CA VAL A 148 -3.86 -27.53 10.52
C VAL A 148 -3.54 -29.02 10.66
N ASP A 149 -2.52 -29.34 11.45
CA ASP A 149 -2.21 -30.72 11.81
C ASP A 149 -3.17 -31.28 12.88
N ALA A 150 -2.97 -32.56 13.27
CA ALA A 150 -3.79 -33.24 14.29
C ALA A 150 -3.74 -32.59 15.68
N LYS A 151 -2.82 -31.64 15.87
CA LYS A 151 -2.57 -30.90 17.10
C LYS A 151 -3.08 -29.46 16.97
N GLY A 152 -3.73 -29.09 15.86
CA GLY A 152 -4.33 -27.78 15.63
C GLY A 152 -3.34 -26.69 15.19
N TRP A 153 -2.09 -27.04 14.88
CA TRP A 153 -1.09 -26.08 14.41
C TRP A 153 -1.24 -25.81 12.93
N VAL A 154 -1.18 -24.54 12.52
CA VAL A 154 -1.24 -24.15 11.11
C VAL A 154 0.02 -24.60 10.39
N ILE A 155 -0.14 -25.45 9.37
CA ILE A 155 0.95 -26.01 8.55
C ILE A 155 0.94 -25.50 7.11
N LYS A 156 -0.17 -24.89 6.66
CA LYS A 156 -0.28 -24.25 5.35
C LYS A 156 -1.35 -23.15 5.38
N GLY A 157 -1.11 -22.05 4.67
CA GLY A 157 -2.07 -20.95 4.50
C GLY A 157 -2.10 -20.45 3.05
N GLU A 158 -3.26 -20.00 2.59
CA GLU A 158 -3.47 -19.35 1.29
C GLU A 158 -4.21 -18.01 1.47
N SER A 159 -4.13 -17.10 0.50
CA SER A 159 -4.90 -15.86 0.52
C SER A 159 -6.37 -16.11 0.17
N LEU A 160 -7.28 -15.33 0.75
CA LEU A 160 -8.70 -15.33 0.36
C LEU A 160 -8.86 -14.76 -1.06
N THR A 161 -9.80 -15.31 -1.80
CA THR A 161 -10.22 -14.90 -3.13
C THR A 161 -11.74 -14.73 -3.17
N ASP A 162 -12.27 -14.04 -4.18
CA ASP A 162 -13.72 -13.86 -4.33
C ASP A 162 -14.50 -15.17 -4.46
N ALA A 163 -13.85 -16.24 -4.92
CA ALA A 163 -14.44 -17.58 -5.01
C ALA A 163 -14.69 -18.23 -3.63
N ASP A 164 -14.01 -17.76 -2.58
CA ASP A 164 -14.19 -18.25 -1.22
C ASP A 164 -15.39 -17.58 -0.51
N LEU A 165 -15.96 -16.54 -1.12
CA LEU A 165 -17.15 -15.88 -0.62
C LEU A 165 -18.39 -16.67 -1.07
N PRO A 166 -19.23 -17.17 -0.15
CA PRO A 166 -20.47 -17.82 -0.53
C PRO A 166 -21.42 -16.83 -1.20
N ASN A 167 -22.33 -17.31 -2.05
CA ASN A 167 -23.40 -16.48 -2.59
C ASN A 167 -24.21 -15.87 -1.43
N VAL A 168 -24.15 -14.54 -1.30
CA VAL A 168 -24.82 -13.79 -0.22
C VAL A 168 -26.18 -13.35 -0.74
N THR A 169 -27.24 -14.02 -0.29
CA THR A 169 -28.61 -13.59 -0.57
C THR A 169 -28.91 -12.27 0.15
N GLN A 170 -29.84 -11.48 -0.39
CA GLN A 170 -30.23 -10.17 0.15
C GLN A 170 -30.51 -10.20 1.67
N GLY A 171 -31.15 -11.26 2.18
CA GLY A 171 -31.49 -11.41 3.60
C GLY A 171 -30.29 -11.60 4.53
N LYS A 172 -29.11 -11.92 4.00
CA LYS A 172 -27.86 -11.98 4.79
C LYS A 172 -27.20 -10.61 4.96
N VAL A 173 -27.64 -9.60 4.21
CA VAL A 173 -27.17 -8.22 4.35
C VAL A 173 -28.17 -7.45 5.21
N ILE A 174 -27.87 -7.33 6.50
CA ILE A 174 -28.71 -6.63 7.48
C ILE A 174 -28.98 -5.20 6.97
N GLY A 175 -30.26 -4.83 6.85
CA GLY A 175 -30.68 -3.49 6.43
C GLY A 175 -30.79 -3.29 4.91
N LEU A 176 -30.34 -4.22 4.08
CA LEU A 176 -30.45 -4.09 2.61
C LEU A 176 -31.91 -4.08 2.12
N SER A 177 -32.76 -4.95 2.65
CA SER A 177 -34.20 -4.94 2.33
C SER A 177 -34.84 -3.61 2.73
N LYS A 178 -34.62 -3.14 3.97
CA LYS A 178 -35.13 -1.85 4.44
C LYS A 178 -34.65 -0.66 3.59
N ALA A 179 -33.39 -0.68 3.16
CA ALA A 179 -32.84 0.34 2.27
C ALA A 179 -33.53 0.32 0.89
N LEU A 180 -33.75 -0.86 0.30
CA LEU A 180 -34.43 -1.00 -0.99
C LEU A 180 -35.92 -0.66 -0.90
N ASP A 181 -36.60 -1.11 0.15
CA ASP A 181 -38.01 -0.80 0.42
C ASP A 181 -38.24 0.70 0.63
N SER A 182 -37.21 1.44 1.08
CA SER A 182 -37.28 2.90 1.23
C SER A 182 -37.10 3.67 -0.08
N LYS A 183 -36.64 3.03 -1.17
CA LYS A 183 -36.40 3.69 -2.47
C LYS A 183 -37.64 3.75 -3.35
N ALA A 184 -38.56 2.82 -3.18
CA ALA A 184 -39.85 2.84 -3.88
C ALA A 184 -40.96 2.88 -2.83
N SER A 185 -41.57 4.05 -2.62
CA SER A 185 -42.84 4.07 -1.90
C SER A 185 -43.80 3.11 -2.61
N SER A 186 -44.38 2.15 -1.89
CA SER A 186 -45.38 1.22 -2.45
C SER A 186 -46.60 1.95 -3.02
N ILE A 187 -46.74 3.24 -2.74
CA ILE A 187 -47.74 4.13 -3.31
C ILE A 187 -47.00 5.40 -3.74
N HIS A 188 -46.77 5.56 -5.04
CA HIS A 188 -46.39 6.85 -5.61
C HIS A 188 -47.58 7.38 -6.41
N THR A 189 -47.90 8.65 -6.20
CA THR A 189 -49.01 9.34 -6.87
C THR A 189 -48.46 10.54 -7.63
N HIS A 190 -49.11 10.87 -8.74
CA HIS A 190 -48.87 12.09 -9.49
C HIS A 190 -50.06 13.04 -9.34
N GLU A 191 -49.84 14.22 -8.77
CA GLU A 191 -50.77 15.34 -8.89
C GLU A 191 -50.73 15.91 -10.31
N ILE A 192 -51.83 16.51 -10.78
CA ILE A 192 -51.91 17.13 -12.12
C ILE A 192 -50.80 18.19 -12.32
N ALA A 193 -50.41 18.88 -11.24
CA ALA A 193 -49.32 19.86 -11.25
C ALA A 193 -47.93 19.26 -11.56
N GLN A 194 -47.76 17.95 -11.42
CA GLN A 194 -46.50 17.25 -11.73
C GLN A 194 -46.37 16.90 -13.22
N VAL A 195 -47.38 17.22 -14.04
CA VAL A 195 -47.35 17.05 -15.50
C VAL A 195 -47.48 18.44 -16.14
N ASP A 196 -46.34 19.01 -16.53
CA ASP A 196 -46.27 20.31 -17.19
C ASP A 196 -47.23 20.37 -18.39
N GLY A 197 -48.12 21.36 -18.39
CA GLY A 197 -49.09 21.61 -19.46
C GLY A 197 -50.38 20.79 -19.40
N LEU A 198 -50.52 19.77 -18.53
CA LEU A 198 -51.75 18.98 -18.44
C LEU A 198 -52.95 19.82 -17.98
N GLN A 199 -52.77 20.67 -16.97
CA GLN A 199 -53.84 21.56 -16.50
C GLN A 199 -54.33 22.50 -17.61
N SER A 200 -53.40 23.07 -18.39
CA SER A 200 -53.73 23.94 -19.52
C SER A 200 -54.45 23.19 -20.64
N ALA A 201 -54.01 21.97 -20.96
CA ALA A 201 -54.64 21.12 -21.97
C ALA A 201 -56.08 20.73 -21.58
N LEU A 202 -56.31 20.42 -20.29
CA LEU A 202 -57.65 20.12 -19.78
C LEU A 202 -58.54 21.38 -19.79
N ASN A 203 -58.02 22.51 -19.30
CA ASN A 203 -58.76 23.78 -19.28
C ASN A 203 -59.13 24.25 -20.70
N GLY A 204 -58.32 23.94 -21.71
CA GLY A 204 -58.57 24.31 -23.11
C GLY A 204 -59.66 23.50 -23.81
N LYS A 205 -60.13 22.38 -23.26
CA LYS A 205 -61.07 21.49 -23.96
C LYS A 205 -62.55 21.88 -23.89
N ALA A 206 -62.99 22.74 -22.95
CA ALA A 206 -64.42 22.80 -22.62
C ALA A 206 -65.13 24.16 -22.74
N ALA A 207 -64.52 25.32 -22.46
CA ALA A 207 -65.36 26.43 -21.93
C ALA A 207 -65.34 27.79 -22.63
N THR A 208 -64.65 28.01 -23.76
CA THR A 208 -64.59 29.38 -24.31
C THR A 208 -65.57 29.64 -25.46
N HIS A 209 -65.82 28.68 -26.35
CA HIS A 209 -66.61 28.94 -27.58
C HIS A 209 -67.33 27.70 -28.13
N HIS A 210 -68.25 27.08 -27.36
CA HIS A 210 -69.21 26.18 -28.00
C HIS A 210 -70.57 26.88 -28.10
N THR A 211 -71.00 27.13 -29.34
CA THR A 211 -72.30 27.66 -29.69
C THR A 211 -72.91 26.79 -30.78
N HIS A 212 -74.24 26.68 -30.80
CA HIS A 212 -74.97 26.03 -31.89
C HIS A 212 -75.76 27.09 -32.65
N ASP A 213 -75.53 27.19 -33.96
CA ASP A 213 -76.39 27.94 -34.86
C ASP A 213 -77.72 27.22 -35.04
N TRP A 214 -78.80 27.97 -35.32
CA TRP A 214 -80.13 27.40 -35.51
C TRP A 214 -80.19 26.30 -36.58
N SER A 215 -79.33 26.38 -37.61
CA SER A 215 -79.20 25.37 -38.66
C SER A 215 -78.60 24.04 -38.18
N GLN A 216 -77.90 24.05 -37.05
CA GLN A 216 -77.27 22.87 -36.44
C GLN A 216 -78.22 22.13 -35.47
N ILE A 217 -79.38 22.71 -35.18
CA ILE A 217 -80.39 22.15 -34.29
C ILE A 217 -81.38 21.31 -35.13
N THR A 218 -81.30 19.98 -35.00
CA THR A 218 -82.27 19.06 -35.61
C THR A 218 -83.49 18.86 -34.70
N GLY A 219 -84.67 18.61 -35.28
CA GLY A 219 -85.89 18.33 -34.51
C GLY A 219 -86.67 19.58 -34.07
N THR A 220 -86.46 20.72 -34.72
CA THR A 220 -87.26 21.93 -34.46
C THR A 220 -88.71 21.73 -34.91
N PRO A 221 -89.71 22.20 -34.14
CA PRO A 221 -91.10 22.16 -34.55
C PRO A 221 -91.32 22.91 -35.87
N ASN A 222 -92.28 22.45 -36.68
CA ASN A 222 -92.72 23.14 -37.89
C ASN A 222 -93.40 24.48 -37.52
N SER A 223 -92.60 25.52 -37.32
CA SER A 223 -93.05 26.85 -36.91
C SER A 223 -93.63 27.67 -38.07
N LEU A 224 -94.55 28.59 -37.74
CA LEU A 224 -95.13 29.55 -38.68
C LEU A 224 -94.04 30.44 -39.30
N GLY A 225 -94.11 30.67 -40.60
CA GLY A 225 -93.21 31.55 -41.36
C GLY A 225 -91.90 30.91 -41.84
N VAL A 226 -91.50 29.75 -41.31
CA VAL A 226 -90.26 29.07 -41.74
C VAL A 226 -90.48 28.35 -43.06
N GLY A 227 -89.96 28.95 -44.15
CA GLY A 227 -90.07 28.42 -45.51
C GLY A 227 -91.46 28.56 -46.13
N GLN A 228 -92.31 29.45 -45.60
CA GLN A 228 -93.65 29.75 -46.12
C GLN A 228 -93.65 31.07 -46.89
N THR A 229 -94.56 31.21 -47.87
CA THR A 229 -94.74 32.46 -48.64
C THR A 229 -96.22 32.82 -48.75
N TRP A 230 -96.54 34.11 -48.91
CA TRP A 230 -97.92 34.56 -49.09
C TRP A 230 -98.43 34.17 -50.47
N GLN A 231 -99.55 33.46 -50.51
CA GLN A 231 -100.22 33.01 -51.72
C GLN A 231 -101.65 33.50 -51.75
N SER A 232 -102.11 34.01 -52.91
CA SER A 232 -103.52 34.30 -53.13
C SER A 232 -104.25 33.00 -53.48
N VAL A 233 -105.35 32.69 -52.81
CA VAL A 233 -106.04 31.40 -52.93
C VAL A 233 -107.51 31.57 -53.29
N GLY A 234 -108.00 30.69 -54.15
CA GLY A 234 -109.43 30.56 -54.43
C GLY A 234 -110.12 29.82 -53.29
N ARG A 235 -110.88 30.55 -52.47
CA ARG A 235 -111.73 30.00 -51.41
C ARG A 235 -113.14 30.54 -51.57
N ALA A 236 -114.13 29.66 -51.51
CA ALA A 236 -115.54 30.04 -51.52
C ALA A 236 -116.02 30.33 -50.09
N ALA A 237 -116.94 31.28 -49.94
CA ALA A 237 -117.45 31.66 -48.62
C ALA A 237 -118.19 30.47 -47.97
N ASN A 238 -118.03 30.32 -46.65
CA ASN A 238 -118.66 29.27 -45.84
C ASN A 238 -118.36 27.82 -46.27
N THR A 239 -117.32 27.62 -47.07
CA THR A 239 -116.81 26.28 -47.43
C THR A 239 -115.73 25.87 -46.43
N THR A 240 -115.78 24.63 -45.95
CA THR A 240 -114.78 24.07 -45.03
C THR A 240 -113.52 23.66 -45.78
N TYR A 241 -112.38 24.19 -45.36
CA TYR A 241 -111.05 23.84 -45.82
C TYR A 241 -110.22 23.30 -44.66
N THR A 242 -109.21 22.47 -44.94
CA THR A 242 -108.27 21.96 -43.93
C THR A 242 -106.87 22.43 -44.25
N ASN A 243 -106.13 22.91 -43.26
CA ASN A 243 -104.70 23.16 -43.44
C ASN A 243 -103.96 21.82 -43.50
N THR A 244 -103.47 21.45 -44.68
CA THR A 244 -102.72 20.20 -44.91
C THR A 244 -101.24 20.42 -45.22
N THR A 245 -100.70 21.59 -44.88
CA THR A 245 -99.34 22.01 -45.30
C THR A 245 -98.22 21.39 -44.47
N GLY A 246 -98.55 20.63 -43.43
CA GLY A 246 -97.57 20.10 -42.49
C GLY A 246 -97.07 21.12 -41.46
N LYS A 247 -97.47 22.41 -41.58
CA LYS A 247 -97.12 23.50 -40.66
C LYS A 247 -98.35 24.38 -40.36
N PRO A 248 -98.38 25.16 -39.26
CA PRO A 248 -99.37 26.22 -39.11
C PRO A 248 -99.31 27.20 -40.29
N ILE A 249 -100.45 27.65 -40.79
CA ILE A 249 -100.54 28.70 -41.81
C ILE A 249 -101.21 29.93 -41.23
N MET A 250 -100.93 31.11 -41.77
CA MET A 250 -101.77 32.29 -41.52
C MET A 250 -102.75 32.46 -42.66
N VAL A 251 -104.04 32.51 -42.34
CA VAL A 251 -105.10 32.84 -43.31
C VAL A 251 -105.47 34.30 -43.10
N HIS A 252 -105.50 35.06 -44.18
CA HIS A 252 -105.94 36.44 -44.21
C HIS A 252 -107.13 36.57 -45.16
N VAL A 253 -108.22 37.14 -44.67
CA VAL A 253 -109.42 37.43 -45.44
C VAL A 253 -109.61 38.94 -45.49
N GLN A 254 -109.73 39.48 -46.69
CA GLN A 254 -110.02 40.87 -46.94
C GLN A 254 -111.34 40.97 -47.71
N SER A 255 -112.29 41.73 -47.17
CA SER A 255 -113.59 41.98 -47.78
C SER A 255 -113.72 43.45 -48.18
N SER A 256 -114.08 43.68 -49.44
CA SER A 256 -114.18 45.01 -50.04
C SER A 256 -115.48 45.18 -50.83
N GLY A 257 -116.00 46.40 -50.87
CA GLY A 257 -117.16 46.80 -51.67
C GLY A 257 -117.71 48.15 -51.25
N ASP A 258 -118.72 48.63 -51.98
CA ASP A 258 -119.39 49.92 -51.83
C ASP A 258 -120.60 49.90 -50.87
N GLY A 259 -120.84 48.76 -50.20
CA GLY A 259 -121.92 48.59 -49.24
C GLY A 259 -121.75 49.39 -47.94
N SER A 260 -122.86 49.68 -47.25
CA SER A 260 -122.88 50.37 -45.95
C SER A 260 -122.11 49.62 -44.85
N VAL A 261 -122.05 48.28 -44.94
CA VAL A 261 -121.25 47.41 -44.06
C VAL A 261 -120.48 46.37 -44.88
N THR A 262 -119.18 46.26 -44.65
CA THR A 262 -118.33 45.18 -45.15
C THR A 262 -117.94 44.27 -43.98
N VAL A 263 -117.90 42.96 -44.22
CA VAL A 263 -117.57 41.97 -43.20
C VAL A 263 -116.57 40.99 -43.75
N ALA A 264 -115.55 40.64 -42.96
CA ALA A 264 -114.64 39.53 -43.20
C ALA A 264 -114.65 38.61 -41.97
N SER A 265 -114.71 37.29 -42.18
CA SER A 265 -114.70 36.32 -41.10
C SER A 265 -113.82 35.12 -41.40
N ILE A 266 -113.23 34.57 -40.34
CA ILE A 266 -112.54 33.28 -40.36
C ILE A 266 -113.09 32.47 -39.19
N THR A 267 -113.59 31.27 -39.47
CA THR A 267 -114.01 30.32 -38.44
C THR A 267 -113.00 29.21 -38.36
N ILE A 268 -112.43 28.95 -37.18
CA ILE A 268 -111.47 27.86 -36.95
C ILE A 268 -112.01 27.01 -35.81
N ASN A 269 -112.17 25.71 -36.03
CA ASN A 269 -112.67 24.78 -35.01
C ASN A 269 -113.97 25.27 -34.30
N GLY A 270 -114.89 25.88 -35.05
CA GLY A 270 -116.17 26.40 -34.53
C GLY A 270 -116.11 27.81 -33.90
N GLN A 271 -114.93 28.43 -33.77
CA GLN A 271 -114.78 29.80 -33.26
C GLN A 271 -114.70 30.78 -34.43
N THR A 272 -115.67 31.69 -34.54
CA THR A 272 -115.73 32.69 -35.62
C THR A 272 -115.10 34.01 -35.19
N LEU A 273 -113.97 34.32 -35.81
CA LEU A 273 -113.33 35.62 -35.76
C LEU A 273 -113.97 36.49 -36.85
N THR A 274 -114.48 37.67 -36.47
CA THR A 274 -115.16 38.58 -37.40
C THR A 274 -114.56 39.97 -37.31
N SER A 275 -114.32 40.58 -38.46
CA SER A 275 -113.98 41.99 -38.62
C SER A 275 -115.09 42.67 -39.43
N GLN A 276 -115.54 43.82 -38.96
CA GLN A 276 -116.57 44.61 -39.62
C GLN A 276 -116.06 46.03 -39.87
N SER A 277 -116.47 46.61 -40.98
CA SER A 277 -116.19 48.00 -41.32
C SER A 277 -117.42 48.64 -41.96
N TYR A 278 -117.52 49.96 -41.80
CA TYR A 278 -118.68 50.75 -42.21
C TYR A 278 -118.32 51.72 -43.34
N ASN A 279 -119.33 52.19 -44.07
CA ASN A 279 -119.21 53.20 -45.13
C ASN A 279 -118.25 52.81 -46.26
N GLY A 280 -118.37 51.58 -46.79
CA GLY A 280 -117.55 51.10 -47.91
C GLY A 280 -116.07 50.87 -47.59
N ARG A 281 -115.64 50.99 -46.32
CA ARG A 281 -114.26 50.69 -45.92
C ARG A 281 -114.01 49.17 -45.96
N THR A 282 -112.75 48.78 -46.16
CA THR A 282 -112.36 47.37 -46.21
C THR A 282 -112.37 46.74 -44.82
N ALA A 283 -113.02 45.58 -44.66
CA ALA A 283 -112.90 44.75 -43.48
C ALA A 283 -111.84 43.67 -43.72
N SER A 284 -110.91 43.52 -42.79
CA SER A 284 -109.84 42.52 -42.89
C SER A 284 -109.66 41.78 -41.59
N ILE A 285 -109.33 40.49 -41.69
CA ILE A 285 -109.01 39.66 -40.53
C ILE A 285 -107.95 38.61 -40.89
N SER A 286 -107.08 38.30 -39.92
CA SER A 286 -106.08 37.24 -40.03
C SER A 286 -106.19 36.29 -38.86
N ALA A 287 -105.92 35.01 -39.10
CA ALA A 287 -105.85 34.01 -38.04
C ALA A 287 -104.85 32.91 -38.40
N ILE A 288 -104.22 32.32 -37.38
CA ILE A 288 -103.34 31.15 -37.55
C ILE A 288 -104.21 29.90 -37.54
N VAL A 289 -104.10 29.08 -38.59
CA VAL A 289 -104.73 27.76 -38.69
C VAL A 289 -103.64 26.70 -38.48
N PRO A 290 -103.62 25.96 -37.37
CA PRO A 290 -102.67 24.87 -37.17
C PRO A 290 -102.79 23.78 -38.25
N ASN A 291 -101.72 23.01 -38.47
CA ASN A 291 -101.78 21.86 -39.39
C ASN A 291 -102.85 20.85 -38.94
N GLY A 292 -103.62 20.32 -39.87
CA GLY A 292 -104.75 19.41 -39.63
C GLY A 292 -106.06 20.10 -39.21
N MET A 293 -106.06 21.40 -38.91
CA MET A 293 -107.27 22.09 -38.46
C MET A 293 -108.14 22.54 -39.63
N ALA A 294 -109.44 22.38 -39.46
CA ALA A 294 -110.45 22.88 -40.38
C ALA A 294 -110.74 24.36 -40.12
N TYR A 295 -110.92 25.12 -41.20
CA TYR A 295 -111.30 26.52 -41.19
C TYR A 295 -112.28 26.85 -42.31
N GLN A 296 -113.07 27.89 -42.09
CA GLN A 296 -113.96 28.48 -43.08
C GLN A 296 -113.65 29.97 -43.19
N VAL A 297 -113.87 30.53 -44.35
CA VAL A 297 -113.69 31.97 -44.62
C VAL A 297 -115.00 32.55 -45.11
N GLY A 298 -115.26 33.81 -44.80
CA GLY A 298 -116.43 34.52 -45.26
C GLY A 298 -116.12 35.99 -45.53
N GLY A 299 -116.81 36.57 -46.49
CA GLY A 299 -116.78 38.01 -46.66
C GLY A 299 -117.88 38.53 -47.57
N ARG A 300 -118.41 39.71 -47.23
CA ARG A 300 -119.48 40.41 -47.97
C ARG A 300 -119.10 41.89 -48.18
N PRO A 301 -119.36 42.47 -49.37
CA PRO A 301 -120.03 41.85 -50.54
C PRO A 301 -119.10 40.99 -51.41
N SER A 302 -117.79 41.24 -51.39
CA SER A 302 -116.78 40.43 -52.09
C SER A 302 -115.59 40.15 -51.18
N MET A 303 -114.92 39.01 -51.34
CA MET A 303 -113.76 38.64 -50.51
C MET A 303 -112.57 38.18 -51.35
N THR A 304 -111.38 38.47 -50.83
CA THR A 304 -110.12 37.91 -51.29
C THR A 304 -109.43 37.22 -50.12
N VAL A 305 -108.80 36.07 -50.39
CA VAL A 305 -108.17 35.25 -49.36
C VAL A 305 -106.72 35.02 -49.71
N ARG A 306 -105.84 35.24 -48.74
CA ARG A 306 -104.40 34.99 -48.84
C ARG A 306 -103.98 34.05 -47.73
N GLU A 307 -103.08 33.15 -48.03
CA GLU A 307 -102.54 32.18 -47.07
C GLU A 307 -101.01 32.28 -47.05
N LEU A 308 -100.41 32.42 -45.87
CA LEU A 308 -98.97 32.23 -45.67
C LEU A 308 -98.72 30.73 -45.49
N ARG A 309 -98.24 30.06 -46.54
CA ARG A 309 -98.11 28.60 -46.58
C ARG A 309 -96.87 28.10 -47.30
#